data_AF-A0A4Q5NVM3-F1
#
_entry.id   AF-A0A4Q5NVM3-F1
#
_cell.length_a   1.000
_cell.length_b   1.000
_cell.length_c   1.000
_cell.angle_alpha   90.00
_cell.angle_beta   90.00
_cell.angle_gamma   90.00
#
_symmetry.space_group_name_H-M   'P 1'
#
loop_
_entity.id
_entity.type
_entity.pdbx_description
1 polymer ?
#
loop_
_entity_poly.entity_id
_entity_poly.type
_entity_poly.pdbx_seq_one_letter_code
_entity_poly.pdbx_strand_id
1 'polypeptide(L)'
;MCAPKAAKPASPFRPNKRFATEPKIQHIKESFVQQTTEPLSVPAVLPPRHIALPRIVSNYALPLAALGVLMLGGGALVASLTTAPPSQQKLSAFSTSLKGRSLNQRRNALLAARSIDGRLVAPHAIFSFNQTVKSWSVDQGYVKALVSYDGELVRAYGGGVCQTSTTLYNAALLAGLPVLERHPHVFVPHYIVPGRDAAVAFPGIDLRFRNPNPWPIRIHAIVRGDRLEVLLTGAKAPAQKVAIKTEMLSISAPLRLTRIVNRDSSAPSSGRRAYVHSAGTAGYRVATFRVFSSGRRESLSDDTYPAMNRIIALNREVPQSQ
;
A
#
# COMPACT_ATOMS: atom_id res chain seq x y z
N MET A 1 -4.76 0.84 63.12
CA MET A 1 -4.87 1.72 61.94
C MET A 1 -3.49 2.27 61.62
N CYS A 2 -2.85 1.82 60.53
CA CYS A 2 -1.69 2.50 59.95
C CYS A 2 -1.55 2.09 58.48
N ALA A 3 -1.36 3.11 57.63
CA ALA A 3 -1.49 3.13 56.18
C ALA A 3 -0.37 2.37 55.42
N PRO A 4 -0.59 2.01 54.14
CA PRO A 4 0.39 1.26 53.35
C PRO A 4 1.48 2.15 52.74
N LYS A 5 2.65 1.52 52.53
CA LYS A 5 3.89 2.05 51.97
C LYS A 5 3.72 2.64 50.57
N ALA A 6 4.29 3.83 50.36
CA ALA A 6 4.44 4.48 49.07
C ALA A 6 5.40 3.73 48.14
N ALA A 7 4.99 3.54 46.89
CA ALA A 7 5.82 3.00 45.81
C ALA A 7 6.75 4.09 45.24
N LYS A 8 8.01 3.73 44.96
CA LYS A 8 9.00 4.59 44.29
C LYS A 8 8.55 4.99 42.87
N PRO A 9 8.82 6.22 42.42
CA PRO A 9 8.54 6.63 41.05
C PRO A 9 9.52 5.97 40.06
N ALA A 10 8.97 5.51 38.93
CA ALA A 10 9.73 4.99 37.80
C ALA A 10 10.55 6.10 37.11
N SER A 11 11.76 5.74 36.71
CA SER A 11 12.72 6.59 35.99
C SER A 11 12.14 7.11 34.65
N PRO A 12 12.37 8.38 34.27
CA PRO A 12 11.92 8.91 33.00
C PRO A 12 12.74 8.33 31.83
N PHE A 13 12.01 7.78 30.86
CA PHE A 13 12.51 7.27 29.58
C PHE A 13 13.25 8.37 28.81
N ARG A 14 14.55 8.18 28.54
CA ARG A 14 15.36 9.07 27.70
C ARG A 14 15.09 8.77 26.22
N PRO A 15 14.65 9.75 25.40
CA PRO A 15 14.51 9.52 23.96
C PRO A 15 15.90 9.43 23.31
N ASN A 16 16.09 8.40 22.49
CA ASN A 16 17.32 8.14 21.76
C ASN A 16 17.52 9.22 20.68
N LYS A 17 18.44 10.15 20.91
CA LYS A 17 18.88 11.14 19.91
C LYS A 17 19.77 10.46 18.87
N ARG A 18 19.18 9.96 17.79
CA ARG A 18 19.85 9.75 16.48
C ARG A 18 18.86 9.90 15.33
N PHE A 19 18.50 11.14 15.01
CA PHE A 19 18.12 11.52 13.65
C PHE A 19 19.21 12.46 13.13
N ALA A 20 20.24 11.85 12.54
CA ALA A 20 21.20 12.51 11.70
C ALA A 20 21.03 11.94 10.29
N THR A 21 20.45 12.76 9.40
CA THR A 21 20.71 12.82 7.95
C THR A 21 21.12 11.52 7.25
N GLU A 22 20.18 10.82 6.59
CA GLU A 22 20.49 9.77 5.61
C GLU A 22 20.20 10.24 4.16
N PRO A 23 21.12 10.02 3.20
CA PRO A 23 21.05 10.50 1.81
C PRO A 23 19.99 9.81 0.92
N LYS A 24 19.19 8.88 1.45
CA LYS A 24 18.22 8.08 0.68
C LYS A 24 17.05 8.89 0.11
N ILE A 25 16.69 10.02 0.72
CA ILE A 25 15.58 10.87 0.24
C ILE A 25 15.97 11.65 -1.03
N GLN A 26 17.26 11.95 -1.21
CA GLN A 26 17.73 12.77 -2.34
C GLN A 26 17.67 11.99 -3.66
N HIS A 27 17.99 10.70 -3.66
CA HIS A 27 17.91 9.85 -4.84
C HIS A 27 16.46 9.59 -5.32
N ILE A 28 15.48 9.70 -4.41
CA ILE A 28 14.04 9.64 -4.75
C ILE A 28 13.59 10.91 -5.48
N LYS A 29 14.19 12.08 -5.18
CA LYS A 29 13.91 13.33 -5.92
C LYS A 29 14.38 13.24 -7.37
N GLU A 30 15.56 12.66 -7.60
CA GLU A 30 16.15 12.54 -8.94
C GLU A 30 15.40 11.55 -9.85
N SER A 31 14.99 10.40 -9.30
CA SER A 31 14.21 9.39 -10.04
C SER A 31 12.78 9.84 -10.36
N PHE A 32 12.18 10.71 -9.54
CA PHE A 32 10.88 11.32 -9.82
C PHE A 32 10.95 12.37 -10.94
N VAL A 33 12.06 13.11 -11.03
CA VAL A 33 12.29 14.13 -12.08
C VAL A 33 12.53 13.47 -13.44
N GLN A 34 13.31 12.39 -13.51
CA GLN A 34 13.62 11.69 -14.77
C GLN A 34 12.41 11.07 -15.48
N GLN A 35 11.31 10.77 -14.76
CA GLN A 35 10.07 10.27 -15.40
C GLN A 35 9.29 11.33 -16.20
N THR A 36 9.74 12.58 -16.23
CA THR A 36 9.02 13.69 -16.87
C THR A 36 9.61 14.18 -18.19
N THR A 37 10.81 13.73 -18.63
CA THR A 37 11.55 14.40 -19.71
C THR A 37 12.06 13.56 -20.89
N GLU A 38 11.74 12.26 -21.02
CA GLU A 38 12.20 11.47 -22.18
C GLU A 38 11.20 11.52 -23.36
N PRO A 39 11.60 11.95 -24.58
CA PRO A 39 10.78 11.85 -25.78
C PRO A 39 10.68 10.41 -26.30
N LEU A 40 9.45 9.99 -26.65
CA LEU A 40 9.11 8.66 -27.16
C LEU A 40 9.81 8.35 -28.49
N SER A 41 10.71 7.36 -28.48
CA SER A 41 11.15 6.63 -29.68
C SER A 41 10.43 5.27 -29.72
N VAL A 42 9.64 5.06 -30.78
CA VAL A 42 8.90 3.82 -31.02
C VAL A 42 9.77 2.90 -31.88
N PRO A 43 10.19 1.71 -31.42
CA PRO A 43 10.87 0.77 -32.30
C PRO A 43 9.89 0.09 -33.26
N ALA A 44 10.33 -0.10 -34.50
CA ALA A 44 9.57 -0.70 -35.58
C ALA A 44 9.17 -2.16 -35.30
N VAL A 45 7.94 -2.50 -35.70
CA VAL A 45 7.36 -3.85 -35.63
C VAL A 45 8.02 -4.73 -36.70
N LEU A 46 8.69 -5.80 -36.27
CA LEU A 46 9.17 -6.88 -37.15
C LEU A 46 7.99 -7.78 -37.59
N PRO A 47 7.92 -8.20 -38.87
CA PRO A 47 6.87 -9.12 -39.33
C PRO A 47 7.15 -10.57 -38.85
N PRO A 48 6.10 -11.41 -38.79
CA PRO A 48 6.21 -12.77 -38.27
C PRO A 48 6.98 -13.68 -39.25
N ARG A 49 7.98 -14.41 -38.72
CA ARG A 49 8.65 -15.50 -39.44
C ARG A 49 7.79 -16.76 -39.39
N HIS A 50 7.46 -17.30 -40.56
CA HIS A 50 6.86 -18.63 -40.70
C HIS A 50 7.86 -19.71 -40.27
N ILE A 51 7.52 -20.49 -39.24
CA ILE A 51 8.25 -21.70 -38.87
C ILE A 51 7.50 -22.88 -39.47
N ALA A 52 8.14 -23.58 -40.41
CA ALA A 52 7.67 -24.84 -40.95
C ALA A 52 7.89 -25.97 -39.94
N LEU A 53 6.85 -26.77 -39.69
CA LEU A 53 6.94 -28.00 -38.90
C LEU A 53 7.42 -29.15 -39.80
N PRO A 54 8.42 -29.95 -39.40
CA PRO A 54 8.71 -31.18 -40.11
C PRO A 54 7.69 -32.27 -39.76
N ARG A 55 7.20 -32.95 -40.79
CA ARG A 55 6.43 -34.19 -40.71
C ARG A 55 7.34 -35.30 -40.17
N ILE A 56 6.99 -35.89 -39.02
CA ILE A 56 7.58 -37.14 -38.56
C ILE A 56 6.57 -38.26 -38.83
N VAL A 57 6.99 -39.18 -39.67
CA VAL A 57 6.28 -40.40 -40.07
C VAL A 57 6.44 -41.50 -39.02
N SER A 58 5.37 -42.28 -38.91
CA SER A 58 5.12 -43.48 -38.10
C SER A 58 6.23 -44.54 -38.11
N ASN A 59 6.44 -45.20 -36.96
CA ASN A 59 6.36 -46.66 -36.78
C ASN A 59 7.13 -47.11 -35.54
N TYR A 60 6.45 -47.54 -34.46
CA TYR A 60 6.93 -48.66 -33.64
C TYR A 60 5.73 -49.39 -33.03
N ALA A 61 5.56 -50.64 -33.48
CA ALA A 61 4.64 -51.62 -32.95
C ALA A 61 5.12 -52.11 -31.57
N LEU A 62 4.18 -52.29 -30.65
CA LEU A 62 4.37 -52.97 -29.37
C LEU A 62 4.59 -54.48 -29.59
N PRO A 63 5.44 -55.15 -28.79
CA PRO A 63 5.25 -56.55 -28.48
C PRO A 63 4.62 -56.71 -27.09
N LEU A 64 3.43 -57.31 -27.08
CA LEU A 64 2.86 -58.02 -25.94
C LEU A 64 3.66 -59.31 -25.73
N ALA A 65 4.36 -59.45 -24.60
CA ALA A 65 4.56 -60.70 -23.85
C ALA A 65 5.62 -60.54 -22.76
N ALA A 66 5.20 -60.51 -21.50
CA ALA A 66 5.90 -61.15 -20.37
C ALA A 66 4.97 -61.12 -19.15
N LEU A 67 4.16 -62.17 -19.01
CA LEU A 67 3.38 -62.48 -17.83
C LEU A 67 4.34 -63.03 -16.75
N GLY A 68 4.22 -62.51 -15.53
CA GLY A 68 4.42 -63.27 -14.30
C GLY A 68 5.82 -63.30 -13.66
N VAL A 69 6.05 -62.42 -12.66
CA VAL A 69 6.88 -62.74 -11.48
C VAL A 69 6.27 -62.09 -10.22
N LEU A 70 5.85 -62.97 -9.31
CA LEU A 70 5.70 -62.87 -7.86
C LEU A 70 5.00 -61.65 -7.20
N MET A 71 3.79 -61.93 -6.73
CA MET A 71 3.33 -61.53 -5.40
C MET A 71 4.33 -62.00 -4.33
N LEU A 72 4.86 -61.07 -3.52
CA LEU A 72 5.08 -61.16 -2.06
C LEU A 72 6.07 -60.08 -1.60
N GLY A 73 5.57 -59.09 -0.85
CA GLY A 73 6.41 -58.21 -0.03
C GLY A 73 6.29 -56.73 -0.38
N GLY A 74 5.53 -55.99 0.43
CA GLY A 74 5.58 -54.52 0.41
C GLY A 74 4.20 -53.89 0.39
N GLY A 75 3.48 -53.97 1.51
CA GLY A 75 2.41 -53.04 1.79
C GLY A 75 2.95 -51.62 1.81
N ALA A 76 2.73 -50.88 0.74
CA ALA A 76 2.71 -49.43 0.76
C ALA A 76 1.52 -49.02 -0.10
N LEU A 77 0.33 -49.19 0.49
CA LEU A 77 -0.85 -48.46 0.06
C LEU A 77 -0.49 -46.98 0.21
N VAL A 78 0.00 -46.34 -0.86
CA VAL A 78 0.10 -44.89 -0.93
C VAL A 78 -1.33 -44.40 -1.02
N ALA A 79 -2.00 -44.37 0.14
CA ALA A 79 -3.22 -43.63 0.35
C ALA A 79 -2.86 -42.18 0.06
N SER A 80 -3.05 -41.79 -1.20
CA SER A 80 -3.14 -40.39 -1.59
C SER A 80 -4.35 -39.86 -0.84
N LEU A 81 -4.13 -39.43 0.40
CA LEU A 81 -5.07 -38.65 1.18
C LEU A 81 -5.31 -37.40 0.36
N THR A 82 -6.32 -37.43 -0.51
CA THR A 82 -6.97 -36.24 -1.05
C THR A 82 -7.62 -35.56 0.14
N THR A 83 -6.80 -34.93 0.98
CA THR A 83 -7.27 -34.02 2.01
C THR A 83 -8.04 -32.96 1.24
N ALA A 84 -9.35 -32.91 1.46
CA ALA A 84 -10.17 -31.82 0.95
C ALA A 84 -9.43 -30.51 1.26
N PRO A 85 -9.34 -29.57 0.28
CA PRO A 85 -8.60 -28.34 0.50
C PRO A 85 -9.07 -27.71 1.82
N PRO A 86 -8.14 -27.36 2.73
CA PRO A 86 -8.50 -26.93 4.07
C PRO A 86 -9.52 -25.79 3.99
N SER A 87 -10.62 -25.92 4.74
CA SER A 87 -11.69 -24.91 4.77
C SER A 87 -11.08 -23.53 5.04
N GLN A 88 -11.27 -22.58 4.13
CA GLN A 88 -10.76 -21.22 4.31
C GLN A 88 -11.65 -20.43 5.27
N GLN A 89 -11.15 -20.23 6.48
CA GLN A 89 -11.80 -19.44 7.52
C GLN A 89 -11.41 -17.96 7.37
N LYS A 90 -12.37 -17.07 7.60
CA LYS A 90 -12.12 -15.62 7.62
C LYS A 90 -11.24 -15.24 8.81
N LEU A 91 -10.12 -14.59 8.53
CA LEU A 91 -9.25 -13.99 9.55
C LEU A 91 -9.66 -12.55 9.84
N SER A 92 -9.83 -11.75 8.80
CA SER A 92 -10.25 -10.35 8.91
C SER A 92 -10.76 -9.82 7.58
N ALA A 93 -11.46 -8.69 7.62
CA ALA A 93 -11.74 -7.92 6.42
C ALA A 93 -11.66 -6.43 6.73
N PHE A 94 -11.30 -5.63 5.74
CA PHE A 94 -11.34 -4.18 5.82
C PHE A 94 -11.73 -3.58 4.47
N SER A 95 -12.36 -2.41 4.48
CA SER A 95 -12.71 -1.69 3.26
C SER A 95 -12.51 -0.19 3.40
N THR A 96 -12.14 0.44 2.29
CA THR A 96 -12.05 1.90 2.17
C THR A 96 -12.97 2.38 1.06
N SER A 97 -13.50 3.61 1.21
CA SER A 97 -14.33 4.22 0.17
C SER A 97 -13.47 4.82 -0.95
N LEU A 98 -13.87 4.56 -2.19
CA LEU A 98 -13.39 5.18 -3.41
C LEU A 98 -14.27 6.37 -3.83
N LYS A 99 -15.27 6.77 -3.02
CA LYS A 99 -16.08 7.97 -3.29
C LYS A 99 -15.17 9.19 -3.42
N GLY A 100 -15.44 10.03 -4.42
CA GLY A 100 -14.61 11.20 -4.74
C GLY A 100 -13.29 10.90 -5.44
N ARG A 101 -12.94 9.63 -5.70
CA ARG A 101 -11.77 9.29 -6.53
C ARG A 101 -12.06 9.48 -8.02
N SER A 102 -11.08 10.01 -8.74
CA SER A 102 -11.12 10.09 -10.19
C SER A 102 -11.10 8.70 -10.83
N LEU A 103 -11.52 8.60 -12.09
CA LEU A 103 -11.50 7.34 -12.84
C LEU A 103 -10.08 6.74 -12.91
N ASN A 104 -9.05 7.57 -13.09
CA ASN A 104 -7.65 7.13 -13.13
C ASN A 104 -7.20 6.58 -11.77
N GLN A 105 -7.56 7.24 -10.66
CA GLN A 105 -7.23 6.75 -9.31
C GLN A 105 -7.93 5.42 -9.02
N ARG A 106 -9.19 5.28 -9.41
CA ARG A 106 -9.95 4.02 -9.27
C ARG A 106 -9.34 2.90 -10.11
N ARG A 107 -8.94 3.18 -11.34
CA ARG A 107 -8.27 2.22 -12.22
C ARG A 107 -6.97 1.71 -11.61
N ASN A 108 -6.11 2.61 -11.14
CA ASN A 108 -4.84 2.23 -10.54
C ASN A 108 -5.02 1.44 -9.23
N ALA A 109 -5.99 1.84 -8.39
CA ALA A 109 -6.34 1.09 -7.18
C ALA A 109 -6.85 -0.33 -7.52
N LEU A 110 -7.67 -0.47 -8.57
CA LEU A 110 -8.14 -1.76 -9.08
C LEU A 110 -6.98 -2.63 -9.59
N LEU A 111 -6.05 -2.07 -10.37
CA LEU A 111 -4.88 -2.81 -10.86
C LEU A 111 -4.02 -3.31 -9.69
N ALA A 112 -3.72 -2.44 -8.72
CA ALA A 112 -2.99 -2.85 -7.52
C ALA A 112 -3.74 -3.91 -6.71
N ALA A 113 -5.08 -3.82 -6.60
CA ALA A 113 -5.90 -4.83 -5.93
C ALA A 113 -5.83 -6.18 -6.64
N ARG A 114 -5.93 -6.19 -7.97
CA ARG A 114 -5.80 -7.41 -8.79
C ARG A 114 -4.43 -8.06 -8.63
N SER A 115 -3.35 -7.29 -8.49
CA SER A 115 -2.00 -7.84 -8.30
C SER A 115 -1.83 -8.58 -6.98
N ILE A 116 -2.58 -8.21 -5.93
CA ILE A 116 -2.52 -8.89 -4.62
C ILE A 116 -3.63 -9.94 -4.43
N ASP A 117 -4.67 -9.90 -5.25
CA ASP A 117 -5.80 -10.83 -5.16
C ASP A 117 -5.36 -12.28 -5.44
N GLY A 118 -5.84 -13.21 -4.63
CA GLY A 118 -5.45 -14.62 -4.67
C GLY A 118 -4.04 -14.93 -4.13
N ARG A 119 -3.24 -13.93 -3.74
CA ARG A 119 -1.86 -14.16 -3.27
C ARG A 119 -1.86 -14.96 -1.96
N LEU A 120 -1.06 -16.03 -1.96
CA LEU A 120 -0.77 -16.83 -0.77
C LEU A 120 0.48 -16.33 -0.04
N VAL A 121 0.36 -16.01 1.24
CA VAL A 121 1.49 -15.76 2.13
C VAL A 121 1.77 -17.07 2.86
N ALA A 122 2.88 -17.73 2.50
CA ALA A 122 3.27 -19.03 3.07
C ALA A 122 3.44 -18.96 4.60
N PRO A 123 3.39 -20.10 5.30
CA PRO A 123 3.71 -20.17 6.72
C PRO A 123 5.01 -19.46 7.05
N HIS A 124 5.01 -18.63 8.10
CA HIS A 124 6.18 -17.88 8.59
C HIS A 124 6.82 -16.88 7.62
N ALA A 125 6.32 -16.76 6.39
CA ALA A 125 6.84 -15.89 5.35
C ALA A 125 6.44 -14.41 5.54
N ILE A 126 7.18 -13.54 4.87
CA ILE A 126 6.92 -12.09 4.81
C ILE A 126 6.23 -11.78 3.49
N PHE A 127 5.11 -11.06 3.56
CA PHE A 127 4.52 -10.40 2.42
C PHE A 127 5.16 -9.02 2.24
N SER A 128 5.45 -8.65 0.99
CA SER A 128 5.86 -7.31 0.57
C SER A 128 4.89 -6.82 -0.50
N PHE A 129 4.36 -5.61 -0.32
CA PHE A 129 3.44 -5.00 -1.27
C PHE A 129 4.17 -4.67 -2.56
N ASN A 130 5.33 -4.02 -2.49
CA ASN A 130 6.11 -3.63 -3.67
C ASN A 130 6.64 -4.84 -4.45
N GLN A 131 7.01 -5.95 -3.80
CA GLN A 131 7.41 -7.18 -4.50
C GLN A 131 6.24 -7.83 -5.25
N THR A 132 5.03 -7.70 -4.71
CA THR A 132 3.82 -8.31 -5.30
C THR A 132 3.25 -7.45 -6.43
N VAL A 133 3.12 -6.14 -6.19
CA VAL A 133 2.53 -5.18 -7.15
C VAL A 133 3.53 -4.74 -8.21
N LYS A 134 4.83 -4.71 -7.89
CA LYS A 134 5.92 -4.22 -8.77
C LYS A 134 5.77 -2.73 -9.13
N SER A 135 6.48 -2.30 -10.18
CA SER A 135 6.50 -0.92 -10.67
C SER A 135 5.15 -0.48 -11.24
N TRP A 136 4.78 0.80 -11.07
CA TRP A 136 3.55 1.34 -11.65
C TRP A 136 3.87 2.09 -12.93
N SER A 137 3.86 1.38 -14.04
CA SER A 137 4.27 1.89 -15.34
C SER A 137 3.15 1.72 -16.38
N VAL A 138 3.26 2.46 -17.49
CA VAL A 138 2.23 2.48 -18.53
C VAL A 138 2.04 1.09 -19.18
N ASP A 139 3.11 0.32 -19.32
CA ASP A 139 3.11 -1.06 -19.83
C ASP A 139 2.36 -2.04 -18.91
N GLN A 140 2.26 -1.73 -17.61
CA GLN A 140 1.43 -2.46 -16.66
C GLN A 140 -0.01 -1.94 -16.60
N GLY A 141 -0.37 -0.98 -17.47
CA GLY A 141 -1.72 -0.43 -17.60
C GLY A 141 -2.07 0.67 -16.61
N TYR A 142 -1.11 1.11 -15.79
CA TYR A 142 -1.27 2.26 -14.88
C TYR A 142 -1.36 3.56 -15.66
N VAL A 143 -2.17 4.48 -15.13
CA VAL A 143 -2.42 5.79 -15.75
C VAL A 143 -2.03 6.93 -14.81
N LYS A 144 -1.59 8.06 -15.36
CA LYS A 144 -1.27 9.23 -14.52
C LYS A 144 -2.52 9.71 -13.77
N ALA A 145 -2.39 9.86 -12.47
CA ALA A 145 -3.44 10.31 -11.56
C ALA A 145 -2.84 11.30 -10.54
N LEU A 146 -3.69 12.09 -9.90
CA LEU A 146 -3.23 13.00 -8.84
C LEU A 146 -2.71 12.19 -7.64
N VAL A 147 -1.52 12.55 -7.20
CA VAL A 147 -0.80 12.05 -6.03
C VAL A 147 -0.44 13.26 -5.17
N SER A 148 -0.58 13.14 -3.85
CA SER A 148 0.00 14.12 -2.95
C SER A 148 1.49 13.83 -2.79
N TYR A 149 2.34 14.76 -3.19
CA TYR A 149 3.79 14.68 -3.08
C TYR A 149 4.32 16.02 -2.58
N ASP A 150 5.05 16.00 -1.47
CA ASP A 150 5.66 17.19 -0.85
C ASP A 150 4.71 18.38 -0.63
N GLY A 151 3.43 18.10 -0.33
CA GLY A 151 2.41 19.14 -0.10
C GLY A 151 1.70 19.65 -1.36
N GLU A 152 2.05 19.14 -2.53
CA GLU A 152 1.41 19.49 -3.80
C GLU A 152 0.72 18.29 -4.45
N LEU A 153 -0.27 18.57 -5.29
CA LEU A 153 -0.93 17.55 -6.10
C LEU A 153 -0.24 17.45 -7.46
N VAL A 154 0.51 16.37 -7.67
CA VAL A 154 1.24 16.09 -8.90
C VAL A 154 0.60 14.93 -9.65
N ARG A 155 0.72 14.90 -10.97
CA ARG A 155 0.25 13.77 -11.80
C ARG A 155 1.35 12.72 -11.93
N ALA A 156 1.14 11.55 -11.34
CA ALA A 156 2.06 10.41 -11.43
C ALA A 156 1.31 9.07 -11.58
N TYR A 157 2.01 8.02 -12.02
CA TYR A 157 1.41 6.70 -12.28
C TYR A 157 0.96 5.96 -11.00
N GLY A 158 1.45 6.35 -9.82
CA GLY A 158 1.10 5.73 -8.54
C GLY A 158 -0.22 6.20 -7.91
N GLY A 159 -0.93 7.17 -8.51
CA GLY A 159 -2.15 7.73 -7.89
C GLY A 159 -3.26 6.71 -7.77
N GLY A 160 -3.62 6.36 -6.54
CA GLY A 160 -4.61 5.33 -6.20
C GLY A 160 -4.01 4.06 -5.59
N VAL A 161 -2.72 3.78 -5.80
CA VAL A 161 -2.09 2.54 -5.31
C VAL A 161 -2.00 2.48 -3.79
N CYS A 162 -1.66 3.59 -3.13
CA CYS A 162 -1.55 3.65 -1.67
C CYS A 162 -2.88 3.35 -0.93
N GLN A 163 -4.02 3.46 -1.62
CA GLN A 163 -5.31 3.11 -1.03
C GLN A 163 -5.46 1.60 -0.90
N THR A 164 -4.92 0.84 -1.86
CA THR A 164 -4.86 -0.63 -1.79
C THR A 164 -3.94 -1.08 -0.66
N SER A 165 -2.73 -0.51 -0.54
CA SER A 165 -1.81 -0.82 0.57
C SER A 165 -2.43 -0.46 1.93
N THR A 166 -3.07 0.71 2.04
CA THR A 166 -3.79 1.11 3.26
C THR A 166 -4.91 0.13 3.62
N THR A 167 -5.68 -0.35 2.64
CA THR A 167 -6.77 -1.29 2.92
C THR A 167 -6.23 -2.65 3.35
N LEU A 168 -5.17 -3.14 2.69
CA LEU A 168 -4.48 -4.38 3.06
C LEU A 168 -3.83 -4.29 4.45
N TYR A 169 -3.17 -3.16 4.77
CA TYR A 169 -2.58 -2.90 6.08
C TYR A 169 -3.60 -3.05 7.20
N ASN A 170 -4.77 -2.44 7.05
CA ASN A 170 -5.82 -2.52 8.06
C ASN A 170 -6.43 -3.92 8.17
N ALA A 171 -6.58 -4.66 7.06
CA ALA A 171 -6.97 -6.06 7.12
C ALA A 171 -5.91 -6.89 7.86
N ALA A 172 -4.63 -6.71 7.59
CA ALA A 172 -3.53 -7.38 8.27
C ALA A 172 -3.49 -7.05 9.78
N LEU A 173 -3.71 -5.79 10.14
CA LEU A 173 -3.82 -5.35 11.54
C LEU A 173 -4.95 -6.07 12.28
N LEU A 174 -6.14 -6.14 11.67
CA LEU A 174 -7.33 -6.80 12.24
C LEU A 174 -7.18 -8.33 12.29
N ALA A 175 -6.35 -8.91 11.43
CA ALA A 175 -5.97 -10.32 11.50
C ALA A 175 -4.88 -10.60 12.57
N GLY A 176 -4.39 -9.57 13.27
CA GLY A 176 -3.34 -9.71 14.28
C GLY A 176 -1.96 -10.01 13.68
N LEU A 177 -1.75 -9.74 12.40
CA LEU A 177 -0.47 -10.04 11.74
C LEU A 177 0.62 -9.04 12.18
N PRO A 178 1.85 -9.48 12.49
CA PRO A 178 2.97 -8.58 12.76
C PRO A 178 3.30 -7.75 11.51
N VAL A 179 3.25 -6.42 11.63
CA VAL A 179 3.67 -5.49 10.59
C VAL A 179 5.14 -5.17 10.81
N LEU A 180 5.96 -5.43 9.79
CA LEU A 180 7.40 -5.27 9.83
C LEU A 180 7.84 -3.92 9.23
N GLU A 181 7.05 -3.39 8.30
CA GLU A 181 7.29 -2.10 7.68
C GLU A 181 5.95 -1.45 7.34
N ARG A 182 5.81 -0.19 7.74
CA ARG A 182 4.70 0.70 7.37
C ARG A 182 5.20 2.13 7.48
N HIS A 183 4.80 2.97 6.54
CA HIS A 183 5.09 4.40 6.54
C HIS A 183 3.78 5.20 6.51
N PRO A 184 3.63 6.27 7.32
CA PRO A 184 2.52 7.20 7.16
C PRO A 184 2.70 8.03 5.90
N HIS A 185 1.59 8.51 5.35
CA HIS A 185 1.60 9.62 4.40
C HIS A 185 1.98 10.91 5.13
N VAL A 186 2.57 11.86 4.42
CA VAL A 186 2.83 13.21 4.96
C VAL A 186 1.53 13.89 5.38
N PHE A 187 0.46 13.75 4.57
CA PHE A 187 -0.87 14.25 4.89
C PHE A 187 -1.86 13.11 4.98
N VAL A 188 -2.78 13.20 5.95
CA VAL A 188 -3.78 12.16 6.18
C VAL A 188 -4.65 11.98 4.94
N PRO A 189 -4.70 10.78 4.35
CA PRO A 189 -5.60 10.54 3.23
C PRO A 189 -7.06 10.58 3.69
N HIS A 190 -7.91 11.30 2.96
CA HIS A 190 -9.32 11.53 3.36
C HIS A 190 -10.21 10.29 3.46
N TYR A 191 -9.74 9.12 3.02
CA TYR A 191 -10.49 7.86 3.03
C TYR A 191 -10.20 6.98 4.26
N ILE A 192 -9.35 7.45 5.17
CA ILE A 192 -8.97 6.71 6.37
C ILE A 192 -8.71 7.69 7.53
N VAL A 193 -8.89 7.23 8.76
CA VAL A 193 -8.54 8.01 9.95
C VAL A 193 -7.00 8.11 10.09
N PRO A 194 -6.48 9.18 10.72
CA PRO A 194 -5.04 9.32 10.93
C PRO A 194 -4.43 8.10 11.64
N GLY A 195 -3.21 7.74 11.28
CA GLY A 195 -2.50 6.62 11.91
C GLY A 195 -2.91 5.22 11.43
N ARG A 196 -3.87 5.15 10.50
CA ARG A 196 -4.34 3.88 9.91
C ARG A 196 -4.01 3.76 8.41
N ASP A 197 -3.30 4.71 7.85
CA ASP A 197 -2.82 4.71 6.48
C ASP A 197 -1.49 3.95 6.32
N ALA A 198 -1.18 3.47 5.11
CA ALA A 198 0.11 2.88 4.79
C ALA A 198 0.56 3.35 3.40
N ALA A 199 1.49 4.30 3.37
CA ALA A 199 2.10 4.81 2.14
C ALA A 199 3.04 3.77 1.53
N VAL A 200 3.09 3.75 0.20
CA VAL A 200 4.05 2.96 -0.58
C VAL A 200 4.60 3.81 -1.73
N ALA A 201 5.86 3.61 -2.08
CA ALA A 201 6.55 4.22 -3.20
C ALA A 201 7.56 3.21 -3.72
N PHE A 202 7.29 2.64 -4.91
CA PHE A 202 8.18 1.65 -5.50
C PHE A 202 9.53 2.28 -5.88
N PRO A 203 10.68 1.63 -5.61
CA PRO A 203 10.83 0.36 -4.90
C PRO A 203 11.06 0.50 -3.37
N GLY A 204 11.22 1.73 -2.85
CA GLY A 204 11.79 1.97 -1.51
C GLY A 204 10.81 1.95 -0.33
N ILE A 205 9.65 2.62 -0.42
CA ILE A 205 8.68 2.70 0.68
C ILE A 205 7.69 1.55 0.53
N ASP A 206 7.65 0.62 1.47
CA ASP A 206 6.87 -0.62 1.35
C ASP A 206 5.90 -0.83 2.53
N LEU A 207 4.93 -1.74 2.30
CA LEU A 207 4.14 -2.36 3.36
C LEU A 207 4.55 -3.82 3.48
N ARG A 208 5.08 -4.19 4.64
CA ARG A 208 5.52 -5.57 4.90
C ARG A 208 4.89 -6.11 6.17
N PHE A 209 4.39 -7.34 6.11
CA PHE A 209 3.88 -8.05 7.27
C PHE A 209 4.25 -9.53 7.22
N ARG A 210 4.35 -10.16 8.38
CA ARG A 210 4.67 -11.59 8.50
C ARG A 210 3.38 -12.39 8.69
N ASN A 211 3.31 -13.57 8.07
CA ASN A 211 2.35 -14.60 8.47
C ASN A 211 2.94 -15.38 9.66
N PRO A 212 2.43 -15.26 10.89
CA PRO A 212 2.98 -16.00 12.03
C PRO A 212 2.49 -17.46 12.09
N ASN A 213 1.50 -17.84 11.28
CA ASN A 213 0.81 -19.12 11.38
C ASN A 213 1.57 -20.25 10.66
N PRO A 214 1.36 -21.52 11.07
CA PRO A 214 1.92 -22.69 10.38
C PRO A 214 1.12 -23.09 9.12
N TRP A 215 0.15 -22.28 8.69
CA TRP A 215 -0.63 -22.46 7.46
C TRP A 215 -0.61 -21.18 6.63
N PRO A 216 -0.83 -21.27 5.30
CA PRO A 216 -0.84 -20.10 4.44
C PRO A 216 -2.04 -19.18 4.73
N ILE A 217 -1.84 -17.88 4.47
CA ILE A 217 -2.91 -16.87 4.42
C ILE A 217 -3.17 -16.52 2.96
N ARG A 218 -4.42 -16.49 2.54
CA ARG A 218 -4.82 -15.97 1.23
C ARG A 218 -5.35 -14.54 1.37
N ILE A 219 -4.89 -13.68 0.47
CA ILE A 219 -5.39 -12.31 0.29
C ILE A 219 -6.46 -12.35 -0.79
N HIS A 220 -7.65 -11.83 -0.48
CA HIS A 220 -8.70 -11.55 -1.47
C HIS A 220 -8.88 -10.05 -1.54
N ALA A 221 -8.72 -9.45 -2.71
CA ALA A 221 -8.75 -8.01 -2.89
C ALA A 221 -9.62 -7.64 -4.10
N ILE A 222 -10.68 -6.88 -3.84
CA ILE A 222 -11.71 -6.59 -4.83
C ILE A 222 -12.14 -5.12 -4.76
N VAL A 223 -12.59 -4.61 -5.90
CA VAL A 223 -13.29 -3.33 -5.97
C VAL A 223 -14.74 -3.62 -6.36
N ARG A 224 -15.68 -3.27 -5.49
CA ARG A 224 -17.13 -3.37 -5.74
C ARG A 224 -17.77 -2.01 -5.58
N GLY A 225 -18.37 -1.48 -6.65
CA GLY A 225 -18.98 -0.15 -6.66
C GLY A 225 -17.98 0.94 -6.30
N ASP A 226 -18.19 1.60 -5.15
CA ASP A 226 -17.33 2.63 -4.60
C ASP A 226 -16.51 2.16 -3.40
N ARG A 227 -16.28 0.85 -3.24
CA ARG A 227 -15.46 0.30 -2.16
C ARG A 227 -14.31 -0.53 -2.70
N LEU A 228 -13.14 -0.37 -2.08
CA LEU A 228 -12.03 -1.30 -2.17
C LEU A 228 -12.03 -2.15 -0.91
N GLU A 229 -12.06 -3.46 -1.05
CA GLU A 229 -12.18 -4.40 0.06
C GLU A 229 -11.05 -5.42 0.02
N VAL A 230 -10.51 -5.71 1.20
CA VAL A 230 -9.53 -6.77 1.41
C VAL A 230 -10.06 -7.72 2.47
N LEU A 231 -10.10 -9.01 2.14
CA LEU A 231 -10.43 -10.13 3.03
C LEU A 231 -9.20 -11.02 3.15
N LEU A 232 -8.82 -11.35 4.38
CA LEU A 232 -7.77 -12.34 4.66
C LEU A 232 -8.42 -13.63 5.14
N THR A 233 -8.03 -14.76 4.55
CA THR A 233 -8.50 -16.10 4.94
C THR A 233 -7.34 -17.04 5.25
N GLY A 234 -7.55 -18.00 6.15
CA GLY A 234 -6.56 -19.01 6.52
C GLY A 234 -7.22 -20.33 6.92
N ALA A 235 -6.46 -21.29 7.45
CA ALA A 235 -7.00 -22.61 7.79
C ALA A 235 -7.86 -22.63 9.07
N LYS A 236 -7.64 -21.68 9.98
CA LYS A 236 -8.36 -21.57 11.27
C LYS A 236 -8.83 -20.15 11.51
N ALA A 237 -9.95 -20.00 12.22
CA ALA A 237 -10.42 -18.71 12.68
C ALA A 237 -9.43 -18.08 13.69
N PRO A 238 -9.37 -16.75 13.81
CA PRO A 238 -8.52 -16.09 14.80
C PRO A 238 -8.87 -16.52 16.23
N ALA A 239 -7.85 -16.85 17.02
CA ALA A 239 -8.04 -17.20 18.43
C ALA A 239 -8.50 -16.01 19.30
N GLN A 240 -8.24 -14.78 18.86
CA GLN A 240 -8.62 -13.55 19.57
C GLN A 240 -9.19 -12.54 18.58
N LYS A 241 -10.20 -11.78 19.04
CA LYS A 241 -10.67 -10.62 18.30
C LYS A 241 -9.70 -9.47 18.49
N VAL A 242 -9.50 -8.68 17.44
CA VAL A 242 -8.60 -7.53 17.42
C VAL A 242 -9.37 -6.27 17.05
N ALA A 243 -9.15 -5.21 17.81
CA ALA A 243 -9.61 -3.86 17.50
C ALA A 243 -8.41 -2.93 17.32
N ILE A 244 -8.52 -1.96 16.42
CA ILE A 244 -7.51 -0.91 16.22
C ILE A 244 -8.08 0.38 16.80
N LYS A 245 -7.36 0.96 17.77
CA LYS A 245 -7.72 2.23 18.41
C LYS A 245 -6.69 3.28 18.05
N THR A 246 -7.16 4.45 17.65
CA THR A 246 -6.32 5.62 17.41
C THR A 246 -6.68 6.68 18.44
N GLU A 247 -5.70 7.13 19.20
CA GLU A 247 -5.84 8.21 20.17
C GLU A 247 -5.30 9.51 19.55
N MET A 248 -6.14 10.55 19.54
CA MET A 248 -5.74 11.88 19.08
C MET A 248 -4.96 12.58 20.19
N LEU A 249 -3.66 12.83 19.95
CA LEU A 249 -2.78 13.47 20.93
C LEU A 249 -2.78 14.99 20.76
N SER A 250 -2.78 15.48 19.52
CA SER A 250 -2.92 16.92 19.23
C SER A 250 -3.48 17.17 17.83
N ILE A 251 -4.07 18.35 17.66
CA ILE A 251 -4.56 18.87 16.39
C ILE A 251 -3.88 20.23 16.14
N SER A 252 -3.40 20.46 14.92
CA SER A 252 -2.78 21.73 14.52
C SER A 252 -3.62 22.38 13.43
N ALA A 253 -4.07 23.62 13.66
CA ALA A 253 -4.82 24.35 12.65
C ALA A 253 -3.92 24.75 11.47
N PRO A 254 -4.43 24.72 10.23
CA PRO A 254 -3.68 25.21 9.08
C PRO A 254 -3.56 26.74 9.14
N LEU A 255 -2.38 27.26 8.80
CA LEU A 255 -2.21 28.70 8.63
C LEU A 255 -2.84 29.16 7.32
N ARG A 256 -3.30 30.41 7.28
CA ARG A 256 -3.70 31.08 6.04
C ARG A 256 -2.51 31.87 5.52
N LEU A 257 -1.88 31.37 4.47
CA LEU A 257 -0.79 32.00 3.77
C LEU A 257 -1.27 32.64 2.47
N THR A 258 -0.70 33.80 2.14
CA THR A 258 -0.92 34.48 0.86
C THR A 258 0.36 34.38 0.05
N ARG A 259 0.31 33.72 -1.12
CA ARG A 259 1.41 33.66 -2.09
C ARG A 259 1.16 34.72 -3.16
N ILE A 260 2.12 35.61 -3.37
CA ILE A 260 2.07 36.54 -4.52
C ILE A 260 2.66 35.79 -5.72
N VAL A 261 1.90 35.67 -6.80
CA VAL A 261 2.36 35.07 -8.05
C VAL A 261 2.58 36.21 -9.05
N ASN A 262 3.80 36.35 -9.53
CA ASN A 262 4.13 37.30 -10.58
C ASN A 262 3.55 36.77 -11.89
N ARG A 263 2.69 37.57 -12.54
CA ARG A 263 2.11 37.23 -13.84
C ARG A 263 3.14 37.55 -14.93
N ASP A 264 3.22 36.70 -15.93
CA ASP A 264 3.92 37.01 -17.18
C ASP A 264 3.19 38.16 -17.90
N SER A 265 3.94 39.14 -18.40
CA SER A 265 3.45 40.44 -18.90
C SER A 265 2.51 40.36 -20.11
N SER A 266 2.37 39.16 -20.70
CA SER A 266 1.66 38.89 -21.95
C SER A 266 0.17 38.54 -21.77
N ALA A 267 -0.34 38.46 -20.54
CA ALA A 267 -1.71 38.02 -20.27
C ALA A 267 -2.66 39.20 -19.95
N PRO A 268 -3.86 39.28 -20.57
CA PRO A 268 -4.73 40.47 -20.54
C PRO A 268 -5.14 40.89 -19.12
N SER A 269 -5.18 42.21 -18.88
CA SER A 269 -5.42 42.93 -17.63
C SER A 269 -6.87 42.84 -17.10
N SER A 270 -7.37 41.63 -16.88
CA SER A 270 -8.68 41.42 -16.25
C SER A 270 -8.55 41.19 -14.74
N GLY A 271 -8.27 42.25 -13.97
CA GLY A 271 -8.50 42.34 -12.52
C GLY A 271 -7.63 41.46 -11.59
N ARG A 272 -7.46 41.91 -10.34
CA ARG A 272 -6.86 41.13 -9.24
C ARG A 272 -7.71 39.89 -8.95
N ARG A 273 -7.45 38.76 -9.60
CA ARG A 273 -8.11 37.49 -9.28
C ARG A 273 -7.28 36.76 -8.23
N ALA A 274 -7.78 36.74 -6.99
CA ALA A 274 -7.27 35.84 -5.96
C ALA A 274 -7.81 34.43 -6.24
N TYR A 275 -6.95 33.40 -6.27
CA TYR A 275 -7.41 32.01 -6.35
C TYR A 275 -6.82 31.18 -5.20
N VAL A 276 -7.64 30.29 -4.65
CA VAL A 276 -7.20 29.38 -3.58
C VAL A 276 -6.38 28.27 -4.23
N HIS A 277 -5.07 28.28 -3.97
CA HIS A 277 -4.13 27.29 -4.48
C HIS A 277 -4.13 26.02 -3.61
N SER A 278 -4.33 26.18 -2.30
CA SER A 278 -4.54 25.08 -1.34
C SER A 278 -5.63 25.50 -0.36
N ALA A 279 -6.64 24.65 -0.15
CA ALA A 279 -7.71 24.92 0.81
C ALA A 279 -7.24 24.82 2.28
N GLY A 280 -6.10 24.18 2.50
CA GLY A 280 -5.55 23.85 3.81
C GLY A 280 -6.25 22.67 4.48
N THR A 281 -5.55 21.97 5.37
CA THR A 281 -6.07 20.84 6.15
C THR A 281 -5.35 20.80 7.50
N ALA A 282 -6.07 20.46 8.56
CA ALA A 282 -5.48 20.35 9.89
C ALA A 282 -4.37 19.28 9.92
N GLY A 283 -3.37 19.54 10.76
CA GLY A 283 -2.36 18.57 11.16
C GLY A 283 -2.82 17.79 12.38
N TYR A 284 -2.21 16.62 12.59
CA TYR A 284 -2.57 15.70 13.65
C TYR A 284 -1.32 15.05 14.23
N ARG A 285 -1.31 14.81 15.54
CA ARG A 285 -0.45 13.79 16.13
C ARG A 285 -1.32 12.72 16.77
N VAL A 286 -1.09 11.46 16.43
CA VAL A 286 -1.90 10.34 16.90
C VAL A 286 -1.04 9.17 17.35
N ALA A 287 -1.52 8.44 18.35
CA ALA A 287 -0.97 7.14 18.71
C ALA A 287 -1.96 6.03 18.36
N THR A 288 -1.50 5.03 17.61
CA THR A 288 -2.32 3.91 17.17
C THR A 288 -1.94 2.63 17.90
N PHE A 289 -2.95 1.89 18.35
CA PHE A 289 -2.81 0.70 19.16
C PHE A 289 -3.64 -0.45 18.61
N ARG A 290 -3.10 -1.66 18.75
CA ARG A 290 -3.85 -2.89 18.64
C ARG A 290 -4.34 -3.32 20.02
N VAL A 291 -5.63 -3.60 20.14
CA VAL A 291 -6.27 -4.08 21.37
C VAL A 291 -6.86 -5.46 21.12
N PHE A 292 -6.40 -6.44 21.89
CA PHE A 292 -6.88 -7.82 21.82
C PHE A 292 -8.07 -8.04 22.75
N SER A 293 -8.92 -9.01 22.45
CA SER A 293 -10.05 -9.39 23.33
C SER A 293 -9.62 -9.87 24.72
N SER A 294 -8.33 -10.23 24.90
CA SER A 294 -7.73 -10.52 26.20
C SER A 294 -7.45 -9.29 27.06
N GLY A 295 -7.65 -8.08 26.53
CA GLY A 295 -7.29 -6.81 27.19
C GLY A 295 -5.83 -6.39 26.93
N ARG A 296 -5.00 -7.28 26.36
CA ARG A 296 -3.64 -6.91 25.95
C ARG A 296 -3.67 -5.78 24.92
N ARG A 297 -2.80 -4.79 25.11
CA ARG A 297 -2.63 -3.63 24.23
C ARG A 297 -1.20 -3.61 23.67
N GLU A 298 -1.08 -3.39 22.38
CA GLU A 298 0.18 -3.31 21.64
C GLU A 298 0.24 -1.95 20.93
N SER A 299 1.35 -1.21 21.10
CA SER A 299 1.58 0.04 20.39
C SER A 299 1.96 -0.27 18.93
N LEU A 300 1.32 0.40 17.98
CA LEU A 300 1.58 0.24 16.54
C LEU A 300 2.35 1.42 15.96
N SER A 301 1.97 2.66 16.30
CA SER A 301 2.63 3.88 15.82
C SER A 301 2.35 5.10 16.69
N ASP A 302 3.24 6.09 16.61
CA ASP A 302 3.05 7.49 17.03
C ASP A 302 3.35 8.34 15.79
N ASP A 303 2.29 8.78 15.11
CA ASP A 303 2.38 9.44 13.82
C ASP A 303 2.11 10.94 13.95
N THR A 304 2.91 11.73 13.24
CA THR A 304 2.72 13.17 13.12
C THR A 304 2.47 13.55 11.66
N TYR A 305 1.35 14.25 11.44
CA TYR A 305 0.92 14.79 10.17
C TYR A 305 0.95 16.33 10.28
N PRO A 306 1.83 17.04 9.56
CA PRO A 306 1.81 18.50 9.55
C PRO A 306 0.49 19.04 9.00
N ALA A 307 0.11 20.24 9.45
CA ALA A 307 -1.00 20.96 8.86
C ALA A 307 -0.62 21.42 7.44
N MET A 308 -1.51 21.21 6.49
CA MET A 308 -1.38 21.77 5.15
C MET A 308 -1.91 23.21 5.19
N ASN A 309 -1.05 24.20 4.97
CA ASN A 309 -1.48 25.59 5.01
C ASN A 309 -2.42 25.91 3.84
N ARG A 310 -3.38 26.79 4.10
CA ARG A 310 -4.22 27.38 3.06
C ARG A 310 -3.40 28.41 2.31
N ILE A 311 -3.29 28.27 0.98
CA ILE A 311 -2.52 29.20 0.14
C ILE A 311 -3.49 29.97 -0.74
N ILE A 312 -3.47 31.30 -0.65
CA ILE A 312 -4.20 32.20 -1.53
C ILE A 312 -3.19 32.84 -2.49
N ALA A 313 -3.30 32.53 -3.78
CA ALA A 313 -2.50 33.16 -4.81
C ALA A 313 -3.10 34.53 -5.17
N LEU A 314 -2.30 35.60 -5.11
CA LEU A 314 -2.65 36.94 -5.58
C LEU A 314 -1.80 37.29 -6.80
N ASN A 315 -2.45 37.69 -7.89
CA ASN A 315 -1.76 38.24 -9.06
C ASN A 315 -1.36 39.71 -8.77
N ARG A 316 -0.06 40.01 -8.91
CA ARG A 316 0.47 41.39 -8.91
C ARG A 316 0.92 41.75 -10.33
N GLU A 317 0.47 42.88 -10.84
CA GLU A 317 1.04 43.48 -12.06
C GLU A 317 2.44 44.00 -11.72
N VAL A 318 3.43 43.62 -12.51
CA VAL A 318 4.78 44.19 -12.45
C VAL A 318 4.73 45.49 -13.25
N PRO A 319 5.01 46.67 -12.65
CA PRO A 319 5.12 47.90 -13.43
C PRO A 319 6.22 47.72 -14.48
N GLN A 320 5.91 47.96 -15.75
CA GLN A 320 6.96 48.08 -16.76
C GLN A 320 7.84 49.27 -16.39
N SER A 321 9.16 49.05 -16.28
CA SER A 321 10.13 50.13 -16.13
C SER A 321 10.00 51.04 -17.36
N GLN A 322 9.64 52.30 -17.11
CA GLN A 322 9.61 53.36 -18.14
C GLN A 322 11.01 53.68 -18.63
#